data_AF-S8D284-F1
#
_entry.id   AF-S8D284-F1
#
_cell.length_a   1.000
_cell.length_b   1.000
_cell.length_c   1.000
_cell.angle_alpha   90.00
_cell.angle_beta   90.00
_cell.angle_gamma   90.00
#
_symmetry.space_group_name_H-M   'P 1'
#
loop_
_entity.id
_entity.type
_entity.pdbx_description
1 polymer ?
#
loop_
_entity_poly.entity_id
_entity_poly.type
_entity_poly.pdbx_seq_one_letter_code
_entity_poly.pdbx_strand_id
1 'polypeptide(L)' 'HLYWSINGFQVHGQVLINSWIVFLIIILVSIITTRELKIIPEGKQSFIELVTEFIRDIAKTQIGE' A
#
# COMPACT_ATOMS: atom_id res chain seq x y z
N HIS A 1 -2.41 -23.43 -12.27
CA HIS A 1 -3.11 -22.23 -11.76
C HIS A 1 -4.04 -22.64 -10.63
N LEU A 2 -4.00 -21.92 -9.52
CA LEU A 2 -4.88 -22.17 -8.38
C LEU A 2 -6.25 -21.52 -8.65
N TYR A 3 -7.24 -22.33 -8.99
CA TYR A 3 -8.62 -21.91 -9.21
C TYR A 3 -9.52 -22.39 -8.07
N TRP A 4 -10.46 -21.55 -7.68
CA TRP A 4 -11.49 -21.86 -6.68
C TRP A 4 -12.86 -21.75 -7.33
N SER A 5 -13.78 -22.63 -6.97
CA SER A 5 -15.18 -22.53 -7.37
C SER A 5 -15.98 -21.96 -6.19
N ILE A 6 -16.53 -20.76 -6.36
CA ILE A 6 -17.32 -20.06 -5.35
C ILE A 6 -18.71 -19.81 -5.95
N ASN A 7 -19.74 -20.43 -5.37
CA ASN A 7 -21.13 -20.31 -5.84
C ASN A 7 -21.32 -20.55 -7.35
N GLY A 8 -20.58 -21.51 -7.92
CA GLY A 8 -20.64 -21.84 -9.35
C GLY A 8 -19.72 -21.00 -10.26
N PHE A 9 -19.04 -19.98 -9.73
CA PHE A 9 -18.08 -19.17 -10.48
C PHE A 9 -16.64 -19.61 -10.22
N GLN A 10 -15.81 -19.66 -11.26
CA GLN A 10 -14.38 -19.93 -11.12
C GLN A 10 -13.61 -18.63 -10.88
N VAL A 11 -12.81 -18.63 -9.82
CA VAL A 11 -11.99 -17.50 -9.40
C VAL A 11 -10.53 -17.92 -9.37
N HIS A 12 -9.64 -17.04 -9.81
CA HIS A 12 -8.20 -17.25 -9.77
C HIS A 12 -7.67 -17.01 -8.36
N GLY A 13 -7.75 -18.04 -7.50
CA GLY A 13 -7.34 -17.97 -6.10
C GLY A 13 -5.89 -17.50 -5.89
N GLN A 14 -4.98 -17.88 -6.78
CA GLN A 14 -3.59 -17.37 -6.74
C GLN A 14 -3.50 -15.85 -6.82
N VAL A 15 -4.36 -15.21 -7.61
CA VAL A 15 -4.37 -13.75 -7.78
C VAL A 15 -4.87 -13.11 -6.49
N LEU A 16 -5.95 -13.65 -5.92
CA LEU A 16 -6.50 -13.15 -4.66
C LEU A 16 -5.50 -13.26 -3.51
N ILE A 17 -4.82 -14.39 -3.36
CA ILE A 17 -3.81 -14.58 -2.32
C ILE A 17 -2.68 -13.57 -2.47
N ASN A 18 -2.12 -13.44 -3.69
CA ASN A 18 -1.03 -12.48 -3.92
C ASN A 18 -1.48 -11.04 -3.64
N SER A 19 -2.68 -10.66 -4.06
CA SER A 19 -3.25 -9.34 -3.77
C SER A 19 -3.43 -9.11 -2.26
N TRP A 20 -3.96 -10.08 -1.52
CA TRP A 20 -4.13 -9.97 -0.06
C TRP A 20 -2.79 -9.86 0.67
N ILE A 21 -1.78 -10.60 0.25
CA ILE A 21 -0.43 -10.50 0.83
C ILE A 21 0.14 -9.09 0.59
N VAL A 22 0.05 -8.58 -0.64
CA VAL A 22 0.52 -7.24 -0.97
C VAL A 22 -0.22 -6.18 -0.16
N PHE A 23 -1.56 -6.26 -0.06
CA PHE A 23 -2.35 -5.34 0.75
C PHE A 23 -1.95 -5.38 2.22
N LEU A 24 -1.77 -6.56 2.79
CA LEU A 24 -1.36 -6.72 4.18
C LEU A 24 0.01 -6.11 4.44
N ILE A 25 0.98 -6.30 3.53
CA ILE A 25 2.30 -5.67 3.62
C ILE A 25 2.18 -4.15 3.58
N ILE A 26 1.42 -3.58 2.65
CA ILE A 26 1.23 -2.13 2.54
C ILE A 26 0.64 -1.57 3.84
N ILE A 27 -0.44 -2.19 4.36
CA ILE A 27 -1.10 -1.75 5.60
C ILE A 27 -0.14 -1.81 6.78
N LEU A 28 0.60 -2.91 6.94
CA LEU A 28 1.56 -3.06 8.03
C LEU A 28 2.69 -2.04 7.93
N VAL A 29 3.24 -1.82 6.74
CA VAL A 29 4.27 -0.80 6.53
C VAL A 29 3.74 0.56 6.90
N SER A 30 2.57 0.96 6.40
CA SER A 30 1.95 2.25 6.74
C SER A 30 1.79 2.43 8.25
N ILE A 31 1.22 1.44 8.96
CA ILE A 31 1.05 1.53 10.42
C ILE A 31 2.39 1.62 11.14
N ILE A 32 3.39 0.80 10.77
CA ILE A 32 4.69 0.76 11.43
C ILE A 32 5.46 2.07 11.24
N THR A 33 5.39 2.67 10.06
CA THR A 33 6.14 3.89 9.75
C THR A 33 5.48 5.17 10.24
N THR A 34 4.16 5.15 10.52
CA THR A 34 3.41 6.33 10.97
C THR A 34 2.91 6.25 12.43
N ARG A 35 3.28 5.21 13.19
CA ARG A 35 2.78 5.02 14.57
C ARG A 35 3.24 6.12 15.54
N GLU A 36 4.45 6.62 15.36
CA GLU A 36 5.10 7.60 16.25
C GLU A 36 5.77 8.69 15.40
N LEU A 37 5.00 9.74 15.08
CA LEU A 37 5.48 10.84 14.26
C LEU A 37 6.25 11.86 15.10
N LYS A 38 7.44 12.23 14.64
CA LYS A 38 8.26 13.31 15.17
C LYS A 38 8.15 14.54 14.27
N ILE A 39 8.28 15.73 14.86
CA ILE A 39 8.29 17.01 14.12
C ILE A 39 9.49 17.09 13.18
N ILE A 40 10.67 16.65 13.65
CA ILE A 40 11.82 16.44 12.79
C ILE A 40 11.82 14.95 12.43
N PRO A 41 11.52 14.58 11.17
CA PRO A 41 11.37 13.19 10.78
C PRO A 41 12.71 12.47 10.82
N GLU A 42 12.72 11.27 11.40
CA GLU A 42 13.92 10.45 11.52
C GLU A 42 13.65 9.00 11.12
N GLY A 43 14.68 8.31 10.61
CA GLY A 43 14.64 6.88 10.32
C GLY A 43 13.55 6.49 9.32
N LYS A 44 12.59 5.65 9.76
CA LYS A 44 11.54 5.09 8.90
C LYS A 44 10.49 6.14 8.49
N GLN A 45 10.29 7.17 9.32
CA GLN A 45 9.36 8.25 9.03
C GLN A 45 9.83 9.05 7.80
N SER A 46 11.13 9.37 7.72
CA SER A 46 11.70 10.13 6.59
C SER A 46 11.46 9.43 5.25
N PHE A 47 11.55 8.10 5.21
CA PHE A 47 11.29 7.34 3.98
C PHE A 47 9.81 7.34 3.59
N ILE A 48 8.90 7.09 4.54
CA ILE A 48 7.46 7.07 4.19
C ILE A 48 6.97 8.46 3.80
N GLU A 49 7.47 9.52 4.44
CA GLU A 49 7.15 10.90 4.08
C GLU A 49 7.61 11.22 2.66
N LEU A 50 8.84 10.86 2.29
CA LEU A 50 9.34 11.00 0.91
C LEU A 50 8.41 10.33 -0.10
N VAL A 51 7.97 9.08 0.17
CA VAL A 51 7.04 8.37 -0.74
C VAL A 51 5.71 9.11 -0.85
N THR A 52 5.16 9.60 0.27
CA THR A 52 3.88 10.31 0.26
C THR A 52 3.98 11.69 -0.40
N GLU A 53 5.08 12.40 -0.22
CA GLU A 53 5.37 13.67 -0.89
C GLU A 53 5.50 13.46 -2.39
N PHE A 54 6.21 12.41 -2.82
CA PHE A 54 6.32 12.06 -4.23
C PHE A 54 4.95 11.78 -4.87
N ILE A 55 4.08 11.02 -4.19
CA ILE A 55 2.71 10.76 -4.67
C ILE A 55 1.90 12.06 -4.72
N ARG A 56 2.03 12.92 -3.70
CA ARG A 56 1.37 14.23 -3.66
C ARG A 56 1.82 15.13 -4.81
N ASP A 57 3.10 15.13 -5.13
CA ASP A 57 3.65 15.95 -6.23
C ASP A 57 3.16 15.47 -7.59
N ILE A 58 3.07 14.15 -7.79
CA ILE A 58 2.40 13.58 -8.96
C ILE A 58 0.94 14.03 -9.02
N ALA A 59 0.20 13.90 -7.92
CA ALA A 59 -1.22 14.30 -7.87
C ALA A 59 -1.38 15.77 -8.22
N LYS A 60 -0.59 16.67 -7.60
CA LYS A 60 -0.60 18.11 -7.91
C LYS A 60 -0.29 18.39 -9.37
N THR A 61 0.73 17.74 -9.91
CA THR A 61 1.18 17.98 -11.29
C THR A 61 0.18 17.46 -12.33
N GLN A 62 -0.48 16.33 -12.05
CA GLN A 62 -1.31 15.63 -13.03
C GLN A 62 -2.80 15.92 -12.91
N ILE A 63 -3.29 16.25 -11.71
CA ILE A 63 -4.72 16.47 -11.44
C ILE A 63 -5.02 17.97 -11.24
N GLY A 64 -4.04 18.75 -10.78
CA GLY A 64 -4.22 20.13 -10.33
C GLY A 64 -4.13 20.25 -8.80
N GLU A 65 -4.09 21.49 -8.30
CA GLU A 65 -4.19 21.75 -6.85
C GLU A 65 -5.60 21.57 -6.30
#